data_AF-A0A523JDK1-F1
#
_entry.id   AF-A0A523JDK1-F1
#
_cell.length_a   1.000
_cell.length_b   1.000
_cell.length_c   1.000
_cell.angle_alpha   90.00
_cell.angle_beta   90.00
_cell.angle_gamma   90.00
#
_symmetry.space_group_name_H-M   'P 1'
#
loop_
_entity.id
_entity.type
_entity.pdbx_description
1 polymer ?
#
loop_
_entity_poly.entity_id
_entity_poly.type
_entity_poly.pdbx_seq_one_letter_code
_entity_poly.pdbx_strand_id
1 'polypeptide(L)'
;MPLFEFECINCRKGIEDSLTLIQKKVDKKVLTQLVSKFDNIYRIEVIDLKNKKIVADYGKKNADRSILDFYFEEGAKVVFFNSENYRFTDLIYDESDKEKIKCPFCKSKNVEKVFSSFAFTSDLSTNMPMPDMSGLPASVRKNMMLTGYVEEKDRPKKNR
;
A
#
# COMPACT_ATOMS: atom_id res chain seq x y z
N MET A 1 -6.20 8.00 -19.84
CA MET A 1 -6.68 6.65 -19.51
C MET A 1 -6.36 6.40 -18.05
N PRO A 2 -7.35 6.11 -17.20
CA PRO A 2 -7.08 5.93 -15.79
C PRO A 2 -6.52 4.52 -15.55
N LEU A 3 -5.22 4.43 -15.33
CA LEU A 3 -4.56 3.24 -14.80
C LEU A 3 -4.90 3.17 -13.31
N PHE A 4 -5.45 2.03 -12.88
CA PHE A 4 -5.75 1.82 -11.46
C PHE A 4 -4.92 0.69 -10.89
N GLU A 5 -4.54 0.84 -9.63
CA GLU A 5 -3.87 -0.20 -8.86
C GLU A 5 -4.88 -0.96 -8.02
N PHE A 6 -4.67 -2.26 -7.92
CA PHE A 6 -5.51 -3.19 -7.20
C PHE A 6 -4.67 -4.10 -6.30
N GLU A 7 -5.26 -4.50 -5.18
CA GLU A 7 -4.75 -5.53 -4.30
C GLU A 7 -5.72 -6.72 -4.28
N CYS A 8 -5.19 -7.93 -4.43
CA CYS A 8 -5.99 -9.13 -4.19
C CYS A 8 -6.03 -9.47 -2.70
N ILE A 9 -7.22 -9.40 -2.10
CA ILE A 9 -7.44 -9.68 -0.68
C ILE A 9 -6.97 -11.09 -0.32
N ASN A 10 -7.31 -12.08 -1.15
CA ASN A 10 -6.97 -13.49 -0.87
C ASN A 10 -5.45 -13.72 -0.86
N CYS A 11 -4.73 -13.15 -1.83
CA CYS A 11 -3.27 -13.27 -1.90
C CYS A 11 -2.58 -12.47 -0.77
N ARG A 12 -3.09 -11.28 -0.45
CA ARG A 12 -2.61 -10.44 0.66
C ARG A 12 -2.75 -11.15 2.01
N LYS A 13 -3.92 -11.77 2.25
CA LYS A 13 -4.22 -12.46 3.52
C LYS A 13 -3.23 -13.57 3.85
N GLY A 14 -2.76 -14.33 2.85
CA GLY A 14 -1.74 -15.36 3.06
C GLY A 14 -0.42 -14.79 3.62
N ILE A 15 -0.02 -13.61 3.15
CA ILE A 15 1.16 -12.90 3.64
C ILE A 15 0.91 -12.34 5.04
N GLU A 16 -0.22 -11.67 5.28
CA GLU A 16 -0.58 -11.10 6.58
C GLU A 16 -0.71 -12.16 7.69
N ASP A 17 -1.39 -13.28 7.40
CA ASP A 17 -1.52 -14.41 8.32
C ASP A 17 -0.14 -15.01 8.63
N SER A 18 0.72 -15.12 7.63
CA SER A 18 2.10 -15.61 7.78
C SER A 18 2.93 -14.67 8.67
N LEU A 19 2.86 -13.35 8.43
CA LEU A 19 3.53 -12.33 9.23
C LEU A 19 3.12 -12.41 10.70
N THR A 20 1.82 -12.51 10.97
CA THR A 20 1.27 -12.58 12.33
C THR A 20 1.79 -13.82 13.08
N LEU A 21 1.99 -14.93 12.38
CA LEU A 21 2.55 -16.15 12.96
C LEU A 21 4.06 -16.04 13.19
N ILE A 22 4.81 -15.47 12.25
CA ILE A 22 6.26 -15.28 12.37
C ILE A 22 6.59 -14.30 13.52
N GLN A 23 5.80 -13.24 13.69
CA GLN A 23 5.96 -12.29 14.79
C GLN A 23 5.83 -12.94 16.17
N LYS A 24 4.96 -13.95 16.31
CA LYS A 24 4.80 -14.69 17.57
C LYS A 24 5.98 -15.61 17.84
N LYS A 25 6.50 -16.26 16.79
CA LYS A 25 7.60 -17.21 16.92
C LYS A 25 8.33 -17.40 15.59
N VAL A 26 9.60 -17.03 15.58
CA VAL A 26 10.49 -17.28 14.44
C VAL A 26 11.16 -18.64 14.62
N ASP A 27 10.66 -19.67 13.93
CA ASP A 27 11.34 -20.96 13.85
C ASP A 27 11.18 -21.61 12.47
N LYS A 28 12.11 -22.52 12.13
CA LYS A 28 12.12 -23.18 10.81
C LYS A 28 10.89 -24.06 10.56
N LYS A 29 10.26 -24.61 11.61
CA LYS A 29 9.07 -25.47 11.48
C LYS A 29 7.85 -24.63 11.07
N VAL A 30 7.67 -23.45 11.67
CA VAL A 30 6.65 -22.47 11.32
C VAL A 30 6.82 -22.05 9.87
N LEU A 31 8.03 -21.66 9.45
CA LEU A 31 8.29 -21.28 8.06
C LEU A 31 7.98 -22.42 7.08
N THR A 32 8.33 -23.66 7.43
CA THR A 32 8.01 -24.85 6.62
C THR A 32 6.51 -25.03 6.42
N GLN A 33 5.74 -24.89 7.50
CA GLN A 33 4.28 -24.97 7.45
C GLN A 33 3.66 -23.87 6.60
N LEU A 34 4.16 -22.63 6.72
CA LEU A 34 3.65 -21.48 5.97
C LEU A 34 3.88 -21.64 4.46
N VAL A 35 5.10 -21.99 4.05
CA VAL A 35 5.45 -22.21 2.64
C VAL A 35 4.67 -23.40 2.05
N SER A 36 4.35 -24.41 2.85
CA SER A 36 3.56 -25.56 2.38
C SER A 36 2.05 -25.30 2.35
N LYS A 37 1.56 -24.34 3.14
CA LYS A 37 0.14 -24.00 3.25
C LYS A 37 -0.32 -23.01 2.19
N PHE A 38 0.56 -22.10 1.78
CA PHE A 38 0.23 -20.98 0.90
C PHE A 38 0.97 -21.11 -0.42
N ASP A 39 0.26 -21.47 -1.48
CA ASP A 39 0.82 -21.70 -2.82
C ASP A 39 1.50 -20.46 -3.43
N ASN A 40 1.12 -19.26 -2.95
CA ASN A 40 1.70 -18.01 -3.41
C ASN A 40 3.04 -17.65 -2.73
N ILE A 41 3.53 -18.43 -1.75
CA ILE A 41 4.78 -18.18 -1.03
C ILE A 41 5.81 -19.25 -1.37
N TYR A 42 6.93 -18.85 -1.97
CA TYR A 42 7.99 -19.77 -2.43
C TYR A 42 9.16 -19.88 -1.45
N ARG A 43 9.50 -18.79 -0.76
CA ARG A 43 10.54 -18.73 0.27
C ARG A 43 10.23 -17.67 1.30
N ILE A 44 10.58 -17.95 2.55
CA ILE A 44 10.55 -17.00 3.65
C ILE A 44 11.94 -16.99 4.29
N GLU A 45 12.50 -15.79 4.48
CA GLU A 45 13.80 -15.58 5.10
C GLU A 45 13.67 -14.50 6.18
N VAL A 46 14.08 -14.81 7.40
CA VAL A 46 14.03 -13.89 8.55
C VAL A 46 15.45 -13.55 8.97
N ILE A 47 15.78 -12.25 8.95
CA ILE A 47 17.10 -11.74 9.29
C ILE A 47 17.01 -10.89 10.55
N ASP A 48 17.90 -11.17 11.50
CA ASP A 48 18.19 -10.28 12.62
C ASP A 48 19.18 -9.22 12.14
N LEU A 49 18.72 -7.97 12.08
CA LEU A 49 19.49 -6.84 11.57
C LEU A 49 20.56 -6.38 12.57
N LYS A 50 20.35 -6.58 13.88
CA LYS A 50 21.33 -6.24 14.92
C LYS A 50 22.55 -7.16 14.82
N ASN A 51 22.30 -8.45 14.69
CA ASN A 51 23.35 -9.47 14.61
C ASN A 51 23.79 -9.81 13.18
N LYS A 52 23.11 -9.26 12.16
CA LYS A 52 23.32 -9.53 10.72
C LYS A 52 23.32 -11.03 10.40
N LYS A 53 22.41 -11.79 11.01
CA LYS A 53 22.32 -13.24 10.87
C LYS A 53 20.93 -13.66 10.42
N ILE A 54 20.88 -14.70 9.59
CA ILE A 54 19.64 -15.37 9.25
C ILE A 54 19.18 -16.15 10.50
N VAL A 55 18.00 -15.81 11.00
CA VAL A 55 17.37 -16.46 12.14
C VAL A 55 16.65 -17.73 11.70
N ALA A 56 15.96 -17.65 10.56
CA ALA A 56 15.28 -18.78 9.94
C ALA A 56 15.14 -18.56 8.44
N ASP A 57 15.26 -19.63 7.66
CA ASP A 57 15.08 -19.62 6.21
C ASP A 57 14.46 -20.95 5.78
N TYR A 58 13.49 -20.87 4.88
CA TYR A 58 12.87 -22.03 4.25
C TYR A 58 12.26 -21.69 2.89
N GLY A 59 12.40 -22.62 1.95
CA GLY A 59 11.81 -22.55 0.61
C GLY A 59 12.86 -22.40 -0.49
N LYS A 60 12.40 -22.15 -1.72
CA LYS A 60 13.27 -21.95 -2.89
C LYS A 60 13.02 -20.58 -3.48
N LYS A 61 14.10 -19.81 -3.68
CA LYS A 61 14.01 -18.52 -4.34
C LYS A 61 13.58 -18.73 -5.80
N ASN A 62 12.51 -18.05 -6.19
CA ASN A 62 12.08 -17.92 -7.57
C ASN A 62 12.45 -16.51 -8.05
N ALA A 63 13.31 -16.43 -9.07
CA ALA A 63 13.84 -15.17 -9.58
C ALA A 63 12.78 -14.30 -10.27
N ASP A 64 11.72 -14.93 -10.78
CA ASP A 64 10.63 -14.24 -11.51
C ASP A 64 9.55 -13.70 -10.57
N ARG A 65 9.77 -13.79 -9.26
CA ARG A 65 8.77 -13.46 -8.23
C ARG A 65 9.22 -12.30 -7.37
N SER A 66 8.24 -11.55 -6.88
CA SER A 66 8.46 -10.38 -6.05
C SER A 66 9.09 -10.78 -4.72
N ILE A 67 9.93 -9.90 -4.21
CA ILE A 67 10.45 -9.97 -2.85
C ILE A 67 9.75 -8.87 -2.06
N LEU A 68 8.98 -9.26 -1.06
CA LEU A 68 8.31 -8.35 -0.13
C LEU A 68 9.07 -8.37 1.18
N ASP A 69 9.40 -7.19 1.72
CA ASP A 69 10.10 -7.03 2.97
C ASP A 69 9.22 -6.37 4.04
N PHE A 70 9.25 -6.93 5.24
CA PHE A 70 8.48 -6.44 6.38
C PHE A 70 9.36 -6.34 7.61
N TYR A 71 9.34 -5.17 8.23
CA TYR A 71 10.09 -4.88 9.46
C TYR A 71 9.19 -5.10 10.68
N PHE A 72 9.73 -5.72 11.71
CA PHE A 72 9.04 -5.94 12.98
C PHE A 72 10.04 -5.86 14.15
N GLU A 73 9.54 -5.82 15.39
CA GLU A 73 10.36 -5.53 16.58
C GLU A 73 11.13 -4.21 16.45
N GLU A 74 10.42 -3.11 16.15
CA GLU A 74 11.02 -1.77 15.99
C GLU A 74 12.15 -1.72 14.95
N GLY A 75 12.06 -2.58 13.92
CA GLY A 75 13.08 -2.67 12.87
C GLY A 75 14.32 -3.46 13.27
N ALA A 76 14.29 -4.23 14.37
CA ALA A 76 15.38 -5.14 14.72
C ALA A 76 15.45 -6.36 13.79
N LYS A 77 14.32 -6.76 13.20
CA LYS A 77 14.22 -7.91 12.29
C LYS A 77 13.49 -7.53 11.01
N VAL A 78 13.85 -8.22 9.93
CA VAL A 78 13.18 -8.15 8.64
C VAL A 78 12.78 -9.56 8.19
N VAL A 79 11.56 -9.70 7.67
CA VAL A 79 11.13 -10.89 6.93
C VAL A 79 11.10 -10.58 5.45
N PHE A 80 11.76 -11.40 4.65
CA PHE A 80 11.63 -11.41 3.21
C PHE A 80 10.72 -12.56 2.77
N PHE A 81 9.66 -12.23 2.04
CA PHE A 81 8.84 -13.19 1.32
C PHE A 81 9.22 -13.16 -0.15
N ASN A 82 9.66 -14.28 -0.70
CA ASN A 82 9.63 -14.48 -2.14
C ASN A 82 8.27 -15.10 -2.50
N SER A 83 7.39 -14.30 -3.08
CA SER A 83 5.99 -14.65 -3.28
C SER A 83 5.46 -14.14 -4.62
N GLU A 84 4.31 -14.66 -5.04
CA GLU A 84 3.52 -13.93 -6.03
C GLU A 84 3.17 -12.55 -5.47
N ASN A 85 3.19 -11.54 -6.34
CA ASN A 85 2.71 -10.23 -5.95
C ASN A 85 1.21 -10.35 -5.65
N TYR A 86 0.69 -9.53 -4.73
CA TYR A 86 -0.76 -9.39 -4.54
C TYR A 86 -1.26 -8.04 -5.07
N ARG A 87 -0.34 -7.15 -5.48
CA ARG A 87 -0.62 -5.90 -6.19
C ARG A 87 -0.50 -6.08 -7.68
N PHE A 88 -1.43 -5.50 -8.43
CA PHE A 88 -1.40 -5.45 -9.89
C PHE A 88 -2.10 -4.19 -10.39
N THR A 89 -1.84 -3.83 -11.64
CA THR A 89 -2.48 -2.70 -12.31
C THR A 89 -3.41 -3.19 -13.40
N ASP A 90 -4.50 -2.46 -13.61
CA ASP A 90 -5.42 -2.72 -14.72
C ASP A 90 -5.92 -1.41 -15.34
N LEU A 91 -6.25 -1.48 -16.63
CA LEU A 91 -6.79 -0.36 -17.40
C LEU A 91 -8.31 -0.45 -17.38
N ILE A 92 -8.97 0.60 -16.85
CA ILE A 92 -10.42 0.70 -16.85
C ILE A 92 -10.82 1.74 -17.89
N TYR A 93 -11.52 1.32 -18.93
CA TYR A 93 -12.07 2.23 -19.95
C TYR A 93 -13.46 2.69 -19.53
N ASP A 94 -14.32 1.73 -19.18
CA ASP A 94 -15.71 1.97 -18.80
C ASP A 94 -16.03 1.36 -17.43
N GLU A 95 -17.15 1.77 -16.81
CA GLU A 95 -17.59 1.20 -15.54
C GLU A 95 -17.83 -0.31 -15.61
N SER A 96 -18.24 -0.83 -16.79
CA SER A 96 -18.43 -2.26 -17.02
C SER A 96 -17.14 -3.08 -16.93
N ASP A 97 -15.97 -2.45 -17.09
CA ASP A 97 -14.69 -3.15 -16.96
C ASP A 97 -14.34 -3.43 -15.49
N LYS A 98 -14.88 -2.64 -14.54
CA LYS A 98 -14.69 -2.85 -13.10
C LYS A 98 -15.18 -4.24 -12.67
N GLU A 99 -16.23 -4.76 -13.30
CA GLU A 99 -16.81 -6.08 -12.99
C GLU A 99 -15.98 -7.26 -13.52
N LYS A 100 -15.10 -6.99 -14.49
CA LYS A 100 -14.24 -8.00 -15.14
C LYS A 100 -12.92 -8.18 -14.41
N ILE A 101 -12.55 -7.25 -13.51
CA ILE A 101 -11.27 -7.25 -12.81
C ILE A 101 -11.13 -8.50 -11.97
N LYS A 102 -10.01 -9.20 -12.17
CA LYS A 102 -9.63 -10.40 -11.43
C LYS A 102 -8.15 -10.32 -11.12
N CYS A 103 -7.79 -10.88 -9.98
CA CYS A 103 -6.38 -11.09 -9.64
C CYS A 103 -5.70 -11.95 -10.72
N PRO A 104 -4.61 -11.48 -11.35
CA PRO A 104 -3.92 -12.25 -12.39
C PRO A 104 -3.22 -13.50 -11.84
N PHE A 105 -2.98 -13.53 -10.53
CA PHE A 105 -2.24 -14.60 -9.84
C PHE A 105 -3.16 -15.76 -9.44
N CYS A 106 -4.23 -15.47 -8.69
CA CYS A 106 -5.17 -16.50 -8.19
C CYS A 106 -6.52 -16.54 -8.91
N LYS A 107 -6.75 -15.68 -9.91
CA LYS A 107 -8.02 -15.56 -10.68
C LYS A 107 -9.26 -15.19 -9.85
N SER A 108 -9.08 -14.83 -8.58
CA SER A 108 -10.15 -14.38 -7.70
C SER A 108 -10.69 -13.01 -8.13
N LYS A 109 -12.00 -12.81 -7.95
CA LYS A 109 -12.67 -11.50 -8.08
C LYS A 109 -12.56 -10.64 -6.81
N ASN A 110 -12.01 -11.18 -5.71
CA ASN A 110 -11.87 -10.45 -4.45
C ASN A 110 -10.65 -9.52 -4.53
N VAL A 111 -10.86 -8.35 -5.14
CA VAL A 111 -9.84 -7.33 -5.36
C VAL A 111 -10.32 -5.99 -4.84
N GLU A 112 -9.44 -5.25 -4.20
CA GLU A 112 -9.68 -3.90 -3.69
C GLU A 112 -8.88 -2.91 -4.51
N LYS A 113 -9.51 -1.80 -4.89
CA LYS A 113 -8.81 -0.69 -5.54
C LYS A 113 -7.92 -0.01 -4.49
N VAL A 114 -6.63 0.07 -4.78
CA VAL A 114 -5.69 0.84 -3.98
C VAL A 114 -5.78 2.29 -4.39
N PHE A 115 -5.92 3.18 -3.41
CA PHE A 115 -5.88 4.61 -3.67
C PHE A 115 -4.45 4.98 -4.05
N SER A 116 -4.22 5.25 -5.33
CA SER A 116 -2.94 5.78 -5.79
C SER A 116 -2.79 7.19 -5.24
N SER A 117 -1.66 7.52 -4.63
CA SER A 117 -1.32 8.89 -4.24
C SER A 117 -1.23 9.85 -5.43
N PHE A 118 -1.14 9.33 -6.67
CA PHE A 118 -1.29 10.12 -7.90
C PHE A 118 -2.75 10.47 -8.23
N ALA A 119 -3.74 9.85 -7.57
CA ALA A 119 -5.15 10.23 -7.71
C ALA A 119 -5.45 11.60 -7.08
N PHE A 120 -4.65 12.03 -6.10
CA PHE A 120 -4.78 13.35 -5.47
C PHE A 120 -4.52 14.51 -6.43
N THR A 121 -3.74 14.30 -7.49
CA THR A 121 -3.44 15.33 -8.49
C THR A 121 -4.35 15.27 -9.71
N SER A 122 -5.14 14.20 -9.86
CA SER A 122 -5.97 13.95 -11.05
C SER A 122 -7.47 14.08 -10.78
N ASP A 123 -7.92 14.10 -9.53
CA ASP A 123 -9.28 14.52 -9.19
C ASP A 123 -9.39 16.05 -9.08
N LEU A 124 -9.33 16.71 -10.24
CA LEU A 124 -9.67 18.13 -10.39
C LEU A 124 -11.19 18.37 -10.32
N SER A 125 -12.01 17.33 -10.07
CA SER A 125 -13.48 17.42 -10.04
C SER A 125 -14.04 17.71 -8.65
N THR A 126 -13.27 17.48 -7.59
CA THR A 126 -13.58 18.03 -6.28
C THR A 126 -13.21 19.51 -6.26
N ASN A 127 -14.23 20.38 -6.09
CA ASN A 127 -14.05 21.81 -5.83
C ASN A 127 -13.15 21.99 -4.60
N MET A 128 -11.83 22.03 -4.82
CA MET A 128 -10.87 22.47 -3.81
C MET A 128 -11.29 23.87 -3.44
N PRO A 129 -11.65 24.13 -2.19
CA PRO A 129 -12.31 25.42 -1.97
C PRO A 129 -11.27 26.60 -1.96
N MET A 130 -11.51 27.89 -1.62
CA MET A 130 -10.49 29.00 -1.69
C MET A 130 -9.93 29.64 -0.39
N PRO A 131 -8.68 30.15 -0.35
CA PRO A 131 -8.03 30.58 0.88
C PRO A 131 -8.64 31.88 1.42
N ASP A 132 -8.73 32.06 2.75
CA ASP A 132 -9.33 33.26 3.36
C ASP A 132 -8.38 34.46 3.26
N MET A 133 -8.79 35.46 2.47
CA MET A 133 -8.00 36.65 2.13
C MET A 133 -8.29 37.86 3.03
N SER A 134 -9.16 37.72 4.02
CA SER A 134 -9.67 38.86 4.79
C SER A 134 -8.61 39.57 5.65
N GLY A 135 -7.53 38.87 6.04
CA GLY A 135 -6.43 39.41 6.84
C GLY A 135 -5.26 40.04 6.05
N LEU A 136 -5.25 39.98 4.72
CA LEU A 136 -4.11 40.45 3.92
C LEU A 136 -4.21 41.94 3.52
N PRO A 137 -3.10 42.69 3.41
CA PRO A 137 -3.09 44.06 2.88
C PRO A 137 -3.52 44.13 1.40
N ALA A 138 -4.19 45.21 1.00
CA ALA A 138 -4.77 45.36 -0.34
C ALA A 138 -3.73 45.28 -1.49
N SER A 139 -2.48 45.66 -1.23
CA SER A 139 -1.36 45.56 -2.18
C SER A 139 -0.92 44.12 -2.46
N VAL A 140 -1.07 43.22 -1.48
CA VAL A 140 -0.69 41.81 -1.59
C VAL A 140 -1.80 41.00 -2.26
N ARG A 141 -3.08 41.33 -1.99
CA ARG A 141 -4.25 40.68 -2.62
C ARG A 141 -4.26 40.79 -4.15
N LYS A 142 -3.82 41.94 -4.69
CA LYS A 142 -3.78 42.16 -6.15
C LYS A 142 -2.71 41.33 -6.87
N ASN A 143 -1.69 40.85 -6.15
CA ASN A 143 -0.53 40.18 -6.72
C ASN A 143 -0.50 38.67 -6.45
N MET A 144 -1.42 38.14 -5.62
CA MET A 144 -1.52 36.70 -5.38
C MET A 144 -2.45 36.06 -6.43
N MET A 145 -1.85 35.47 -7.46
CA MET A 145 -2.50 34.42 -8.24
C MET A 145 -2.27 33.08 -7.53
N LEU A 146 -3.12 32.71 -6.57
CA LEU A 146 -3.07 31.38 -5.95
C LEU A 146 -4.45 30.74 -5.80
N THR A 147 -4.50 29.52 -6.32
CA THR A 147 -5.62 28.66 -6.66
C THR A 147 -5.83 27.54 -5.62
N GLY A 148 -6.19 27.82 -4.35
CA GLY A 148 -6.47 26.72 -3.41
C GLY A 148 -6.93 27.07 -1.98
N TYR A 149 -7.73 26.20 -1.33
CA TYR A 149 -8.62 26.45 -0.18
C TYR A 149 -8.00 26.76 1.16
N VAL A 150 -8.80 27.42 2.00
CA VAL A 150 -8.71 27.38 3.47
C VAL A 150 -10.07 26.94 4.05
N GLU A 151 -10.08 25.83 4.80
CA GLU A 151 -11.27 25.30 5.48
C GLU A 151 -11.78 26.25 6.57
N GLU A 152 -13.09 26.20 6.82
CA GLU A 152 -13.81 27.15 7.67
C GLU A 152 -13.41 27.07 9.16
N LYS A 153 -12.91 25.91 9.60
CA LYS A 153 -12.39 25.67 10.96
C LYS A 153 -11.06 26.39 11.24
N ASP A 154 -10.32 26.70 10.17
CA ASP A 154 -9.01 27.34 10.23
C ASP A 154 -9.09 28.86 10.04
N ARG A 155 -10.31 29.41 9.86
CA ARG A 155 -10.52 30.86 9.81
C ARG A 155 -10.37 31.46 11.22
N PRO A 156 -9.60 32.56 11.38
CA PRO A 156 -9.50 33.23 12.67
C PRO A 156 -10.86 33.76 13.11
N LYS A 157 -11.27 33.44 14.35
CA LYS A 157 -12.55 33.93 14.90
C LYS A 157 -12.51 35.46 14.98
N LYS A 158 -13.46 36.12 14.31
CA LYS A 158 -13.66 37.57 14.43
C LYS A 158 -14.08 37.89 15.86
N ASN A 159 -13.19 38.53 16.61
CA ASN A 159 -13.57 39.21 17.84
C ASN A 159 -14.48 40.38 17.46
N ARG A 160 -15.66 40.42 18.09
CA ARG A 160 -16.72 41.38 17.85
C ARG A 160 -16.43 42.70 18.53
#